data_AF-A0A519IMN4-F1
#
_entry.id   AF-A0A519IMN4-F1
#
_cell.length_a   1.000
_cell.length_b   1.000
_cell.length_c   1.000
_cell.angle_alpha   90.00
_cell.angle_beta   90.00
_cell.angle_gamma   90.00
#
_symmetry.space_group_name_H-M   'P 1'
#
loop_
_entity.id
_entity.type
_entity.pdbx_description
1 polymer ?
#
loop_
_entity_poly.entity_id
_entity_poly.type
_entity_poly.pdbx_seq_one_letter_code
_entity_poly.pdbx_strand_id
1 'polypeptide(L)'
;MKTHIPTLLQREWMQHKRGWLITAFAPPLLFLAILPFGQIKDLPTTSMELASIAMMLFSAGTVYAICMLVALFQLPGLARRDVQDRSVEFWLSLPGRPSESVLSTVLAHAWLAPLAGALVGLLFGIPIAISVLTKQAGFSTALSVNWGEVLLASGPLLVRGLAGTALLVLWLSPLIFVMMAASSWLKRLGVPLVLVGGGVAVAVLHKAYDVSWPWEALQGLEKRINSTLIHDGHSLAEAVNTNSVDLAAWALRDFGQALADLASLQFVGWAAVAGAAFALVVMKRARGG
;
A
#
# COMPACT_ATOMS: atom_id res chain seq x y z
N MET A 1 24.41 10.86 -16.68
CA MET A 1 23.89 11.76 -15.62
C MET A 1 23.76 10.93 -14.35
N LYS A 2 24.37 11.33 -13.23
CA LYS A 2 24.21 10.60 -11.94
C LYS A 2 22.87 11.01 -11.31
N THR A 3 22.04 10.04 -10.94
CA THR A 3 20.76 10.28 -10.25
C THR A 3 20.97 10.41 -8.74
N HIS A 4 20.28 11.33 -8.07
CA HIS A 4 20.42 11.55 -6.62
C HIS A 4 19.40 10.78 -5.78
N ILE A 5 18.60 9.93 -6.43
CA ILE A 5 17.51 9.14 -5.82
C ILE A 5 17.98 8.34 -4.61
N PRO A 6 19.11 7.59 -4.62
CA PRO A 6 19.53 6.82 -3.45
C PRO A 6 19.77 7.68 -2.20
N THR A 7 20.43 8.83 -2.38
CA THR A 7 20.69 9.78 -1.28
C THR A 7 19.40 10.41 -0.77
N LEU A 8 18.47 10.74 -1.67
CA LEU A 8 17.17 11.29 -1.30
C LEU A 8 16.29 10.26 -0.57
N LEU A 9 16.32 8.99 -0.99
CA LEU A 9 15.65 7.90 -0.25
C LEU A 9 16.25 7.72 1.14
N GLN A 10 17.58 7.77 1.27
CA GLN A 10 18.24 7.70 2.57
C GLN A 10 17.84 8.87 3.47
N ARG A 11 17.70 10.08 2.92
CA ARG A 11 17.17 11.24 3.64
C ARG A 11 15.76 10.96 4.17
N GLU A 12 14.86 10.51 3.30
CA GLU A 12 13.46 10.23 3.69
C GLU A 12 13.39 9.18 4.81
N TRP A 13 14.23 8.14 4.72
CA TRP A 13 14.38 7.15 5.79
C TRP A 13 14.88 7.77 7.09
N MET A 14 15.98 8.52 7.07
CA MET A 14 16.55 9.11 8.29
C MET A 14 15.57 10.03 9.02
N GLN A 15 14.73 10.74 8.27
CA GLN A 15 13.74 11.67 8.82
C GLN A 15 12.54 10.94 9.42
N HIS A 16 12.06 9.86 8.81
CA HIS A 16 10.81 9.20 9.21
C HIS A 16 10.99 7.82 9.86
N LYS A 17 12.22 7.31 10.00
CA LYS A 17 12.51 5.95 10.49
C LYS A 17 11.77 5.60 11.79
N ARG A 18 11.69 6.53 12.74
CA ARG A 18 11.02 6.27 14.03
C ARG A 18 9.52 6.06 13.85
N GLY A 19 8.86 6.92 13.08
CA GLY A 19 7.44 6.79 12.78
C GLY A 19 7.14 5.50 12.02
N TRP A 20 7.98 5.15 11.05
CA TRP A 20 7.83 3.91 10.28
C TRP A 20 8.06 2.65 11.12
N LEU A 21 9.08 2.63 11.97
CA LEU A 21 9.33 1.51 12.90
C LEU A 21 8.16 1.33 13.88
N ILE A 22 7.64 2.40 14.46
CA ILE A 22 6.48 2.32 15.36
C ILE A 22 5.26 1.79 14.58
N THR A 23 4.99 2.33 13.40
CA THR A 23 3.83 1.93 12.58
C THR A 23 3.88 0.46 12.18
N ALA A 24 5.06 -0.06 11.83
CA ALA A 24 5.23 -1.43 11.39
C ALA A 24 5.26 -2.44 12.56
N PHE A 25 5.94 -2.11 13.66
CA PHE A 25 6.17 -3.06 14.76
C PHE A 25 5.13 -2.97 15.88
N ALA A 26 4.56 -1.79 16.17
CA ALA A 26 3.64 -1.65 17.29
C ALA A 26 2.37 -2.51 17.13
N PRO A 27 1.68 -2.56 15.97
CA PRO A 27 0.48 -3.38 15.81
C PRO A 27 0.70 -4.88 16.11
N PRO A 28 1.67 -5.59 15.50
CA PRO A 28 1.86 -7.00 15.77
C PRO A 28 2.38 -7.26 17.20
N LEU A 29 3.21 -6.38 17.77
CA LEU A 29 3.67 -6.51 19.15
C LEU A 29 2.54 -6.34 20.16
N LEU A 30 1.67 -5.35 19.95
CA LEU A 30 0.49 -5.14 20.79
C LEU A 30 -0.49 -6.31 20.67
N PHE A 31 -0.68 -6.84 19.47
CA PHE A 31 -1.50 -8.02 19.26
C PHE A 31 -0.97 -9.21 20.06
N LEU A 32 0.33 -9.52 19.96
CA LEU A 32 0.97 -10.59 20.75
C LEU A 32 0.85 -10.37 22.26
N ALA A 33 0.98 -9.12 22.73
CA ALA A 33 0.86 -8.79 24.15
C ALA A 33 -0.58 -8.97 24.69
N ILE A 34 -1.59 -8.68 23.86
CA ILE A 34 -3.02 -8.77 24.24
C ILE A 34 -3.56 -10.19 24.03
N LEU A 35 -2.94 -10.98 23.14
CA LEU A 35 -3.38 -12.30 22.75
C LEU A 35 -3.70 -13.24 23.94
N PRO A 36 -2.95 -13.27 25.06
CA PRO A 36 -3.29 -14.11 26.21
C PRO A 36 -4.67 -13.80 26.81
N PHE A 37 -5.14 -12.56 26.72
CA PHE A 37 -6.39 -12.09 27.32
C PHE A 37 -7.60 -12.18 26.38
N GLY A 38 -7.37 -12.24 25.06
CA GLY A 38 -8.46 -12.29 24.06
C GLY A 38 -9.16 -13.66 23.97
N GLN A 39 -10.25 -13.77 23.22
CA GLN A 39 -10.78 -15.06 22.76
C GLN A 39 -10.84 -15.03 21.24
N ILE A 40 -10.40 -16.11 20.61
CA ILE A 40 -10.53 -16.28 19.16
C ILE A 40 -11.62 -17.32 18.95
N LYS A 41 -12.61 -16.99 18.13
CA LYS A 41 -13.71 -17.90 17.79
C LYS A 41 -13.54 -18.34 16.35
N ASP A 42 -14.08 -19.52 16.03
CA ASP A 42 -14.29 -19.98 14.66
C ASP A 42 -13.03 -20.09 13.81
N LEU A 43 -11.90 -20.48 14.42
CA LEU A 43 -10.74 -20.87 13.64
C LEU A 43 -11.03 -22.21 12.96
N PRO A 44 -10.89 -22.32 11.63
CA PRO A 44 -11.05 -23.60 10.93
C PRO A 44 -9.92 -24.54 11.37
N THR A 45 -10.22 -25.40 12.34
CA THR A 45 -9.28 -26.40 12.88
C THR A 45 -9.16 -27.64 11.99
N THR A 46 -9.89 -27.67 10.85
CA THR A 46 -9.88 -28.78 9.90
C THR A 46 -8.53 -28.93 9.19
N SER A 47 -7.77 -27.84 9.04
CA SER A 47 -6.38 -27.83 8.55
C SER A 47 -5.58 -26.76 9.31
N MET A 48 -4.63 -27.19 10.14
CA MET A 48 -3.81 -26.28 10.96
C MET A 48 -2.81 -25.50 10.10
N GLU A 49 -2.35 -26.10 8.99
CA GLU A 49 -1.50 -25.49 7.98
C GLU A 49 -2.25 -24.34 7.31
N LEU A 50 -3.50 -24.56 6.88
CA LEU A 50 -4.32 -23.53 6.26
C LEU A 50 -4.59 -22.37 7.21
N ALA A 51 -4.93 -22.68 8.47
CA ALA A 51 -5.09 -21.66 9.51
C ALA A 51 -3.81 -20.84 9.71
N SER A 52 -2.64 -21.48 9.67
CA SER A 52 -1.34 -20.80 9.79
C SER A 52 -1.04 -19.89 8.60
N ILE A 53 -1.26 -20.36 7.36
CA ILE A 53 -1.11 -19.56 6.14
C ILE A 53 -2.02 -18.33 6.22
N ALA A 54 -3.29 -18.52 6.58
CA ALA A 54 -4.25 -17.43 6.70
C ALA A 54 -3.80 -16.39 7.74
N MET A 55 -3.35 -16.81 8.93
CA MET A 55 -2.84 -15.90 9.95
C MET A 55 -1.59 -15.13 9.50
N MET A 56 -0.67 -15.79 8.80
CA MET A 56 0.53 -15.15 8.27
C MET A 56 0.19 -14.08 7.23
N LEU A 57 -0.68 -14.41 6.26
CA LEU A 57 -1.12 -13.48 5.23
C LEU A 57 -1.95 -12.33 5.83
N PHE A 58 -2.80 -12.62 6.81
CA PHE A 58 -3.59 -11.60 7.51
C PHE A 58 -2.69 -10.63 8.29
N SER A 59 -1.68 -11.14 8.99
CA SER A 59 -0.68 -10.32 9.69
C SER A 59 0.09 -9.43 8.71
N ALA A 60 0.63 -10.02 7.64
CA ALA A 60 1.34 -9.27 6.59
C ALA A 60 0.46 -8.20 5.95
N GLY A 61 -0.76 -8.57 5.54
CA GLY A 61 -1.73 -7.67 4.92
C GLY A 61 -2.20 -6.55 5.85
N THR A 62 -2.40 -6.84 7.14
CA THR A 62 -2.82 -5.83 8.12
C THR A 62 -1.73 -4.80 8.36
N VAL A 63 -0.49 -5.21 8.61
CA VAL A 63 0.62 -4.27 8.82
C VAL A 63 0.90 -3.47 7.55
N TYR A 64 0.86 -4.13 6.39
CA TYR A 64 0.92 -3.46 5.08
C TYR A 64 -0.16 -2.38 4.94
N ALA A 65 -1.43 -2.72 5.20
CA ALA A 65 -2.55 -1.81 5.05
C ALA A 65 -2.44 -0.61 6.00
N ILE A 66 -2.00 -0.83 7.24
CA ILE A 66 -1.73 0.25 8.20
C ILE A 66 -0.63 1.17 7.67
N CYS A 67 0.50 0.63 7.22
CA CYS A 67 1.59 1.42 6.66
C CYS A 67 1.15 2.19 5.41
N MET A 68 0.37 1.56 4.53
CA MET A 68 -0.17 2.19 3.32
C MET A 68 -1.14 3.32 3.64
N LEU A 69 -2.05 3.11 4.60
CA LEU A 69 -2.98 4.14 5.05
C LEU A 69 -2.23 5.32 5.65
N VAL A 70 -1.26 5.08 6.53
CA VAL A 70 -0.41 6.13 7.10
C VAL A 70 0.35 6.89 6.00
N ALA A 71 0.89 6.19 5.00
CA ALA A 71 1.54 6.82 3.86
C ALA A 71 0.60 7.76 3.10
N LEU A 72 -0.61 7.31 2.77
CA LEU A 72 -1.59 8.08 2.01
C LEU A 72 -2.03 9.35 2.75
N PHE A 73 -2.11 9.31 4.08
CA PHE A 73 -2.39 10.51 4.89
C PHE A 73 -1.20 11.48 4.98
N GLN A 74 0.03 10.97 5.03
CA GLN A 74 1.23 11.80 5.20
C GLN A 74 1.72 12.44 3.88
N LEU A 75 1.65 11.70 2.77
CA LEU A 75 2.20 12.09 1.47
C LEU A 75 1.80 13.50 1.01
N PRO A 76 0.52 13.92 1.10
CA PRO A 76 0.13 15.27 0.71
C PRO A 76 0.85 16.36 1.53
N GLY A 77 1.06 16.13 2.83
CA GLY A 77 1.78 17.05 3.71
C GLY A 77 3.26 17.18 3.35
N LEU A 78 3.90 16.07 2.97
CA LEU A 78 5.32 16.01 2.65
C LEU A 78 5.70 16.87 1.43
N ALA A 79 4.75 17.14 0.52
CA ALA A 79 4.96 18.03 -0.61
C ALA A 79 5.36 19.46 -0.22
N ARG A 80 5.10 19.88 1.03
CA ARG A 80 5.42 21.22 1.57
C ARG A 80 6.48 21.25 2.65
N ARG A 81 6.96 20.08 3.12
CA ARG A 81 7.88 19.99 4.26
C ARG A 81 9.09 20.90 4.10
N ASP A 82 9.76 20.83 2.96
CA ASP A 82 11.00 21.58 2.71
C ASP A 82 10.78 23.10 2.79
N VAL A 83 9.58 23.57 2.42
CA VAL A 83 9.17 24.98 2.50
C VAL A 83 8.87 25.37 3.95
N GLN A 84 8.18 24.50 4.69
CA GLN A 84 7.84 24.71 6.10
C GLN A 84 9.10 24.79 6.98
N ASP A 85 10.08 23.94 6.70
CA ASP A 85 11.35 23.90 7.43
C ASP A 85 12.36 24.92 6.91
N ARG A 86 11.97 25.79 5.96
CA ARG A 86 12.83 26.77 5.27
C ARG A 86 14.11 26.17 4.66
N SER A 87 14.13 24.86 4.44
CA SER A 87 15.27 24.14 3.88
C SER A 87 15.21 24.06 2.35
N VAL A 88 14.11 24.49 1.72
CA VAL A 88 13.93 24.44 0.27
C VAL A 88 15.02 25.18 -0.51
N GLU A 89 15.50 26.33 -0.01
CA GLU A 89 16.58 27.09 -0.65
C GLU A 89 17.90 26.32 -0.67
N PHE A 90 18.21 25.64 0.44
CA PHE A 90 19.36 24.73 0.52
C PHE A 90 19.20 23.54 -0.44
N TRP A 91 18.01 22.94 -0.54
CA TRP A 91 17.79 21.82 -1.46
C TRP A 91 17.81 22.22 -2.94
N LEU A 92 17.47 23.46 -3.26
CA LEU A 92 17.54 24.00 -4.61
C LEU A 92 18.95 24.42 -5.01
N SER A 93 19.85 24.69 -4.04
CA SER A 93 21.26 25.00 -4.33
C SER A 93 22.11 23.76 -4.61
N LEU A 94 21.66 22.58 -4.18
CA LEU A 94 22.31 21.31 -4.48
C LEU A 94 22.07 20.88 -5.93
N PRO A 95 23.03 20.15 -6.55
CA PRO A 95 22.84 19.57 -7.88
C PRO A 95 21.79 18.44 -7.80
N GLY A 96 20.52 18.76 -7.93
CA GLY A 96 19.42 17.79 -7.86
C GLY A 96 18.15 18.33 -8.50
N ARG A 97 17.45 17.48 -9.26
CA ARG A 97 16.21 17.90 -9.94
C ARG A 97 15.03 17.90 -8.95
N PRO A 98 14.13 18.90 -9.00
CA PRO A 98 12.93 18.88 -8.15
C PRO A 98 12.05 17.64 -8.36
N SER A 99 12.03 17.08 -9.57
CA SER A 99 11.36 15.81 -9.88
C SER A 99 11.95 14.62 -9.12
N GLU A 100 13.27 14.55 -8.94
CA GLU A 100 13.94 13.48 -8.19
C GLU A 100 13.55 13.53 -6.71
N SER A 101 13.42 14.73 -6.13
CA SER A 101 12.97 14.89 -4.75
C SER A 101 11.53 14.43 -4.56
N VAL A 102 10.60 14.86 -5.42
CA VAL A 102 9.18 14.48 -5.33
C VAL A 102 9.05 12.96 -5.51
N LEU A 103 9.71 12.40 -6.52
CA LEU A 103 9.68 10.97 -6.78
C LEU A 103 10.27 10.16 -5.62
N SER A 104 11.39 10.60 -5.04
CA SER A 104 12.01 9.90 -3.90
C SER A 104 11.09 9.90 -2.68
N THR A 105 10.39 11.01 -2.40
CA THR A 105 9.39 11.06 -1.32
C THR A 105 8.26 10.05 -1.55
N VAL A 106 7.73 9.98 -2.78
CA VAL A 106 6.66 9.02 -3.12
C VAL A 106 7.17 7.58 -3.06
N LEU A 107 8.33 7.27 -3.63
CA LEU A 107 8.93 5.93 -3.58
C LEU A 107 9.16 5.48 -2.14
N ALA A 108 9.67 6.36 -1.27
CA ALA A 108 9.93 6.04 0.13
C ALA A 108 8.63 5.72 0.89
N HIS A 109 7.59 6.53 0.73
CA HIS A 109 6.39 6.45 1.58
C HIS A 109 5.27 5.61 0.96
N ALA A 110 5.02 5.72 -0.35
CA ALA A 110 3.95 4.97 -1.02
C ALA A 110 4.35 3.52 -1.35
N TRP A 111 5.66 3.24 -1.50
CA TRP A 111 6.12 1.92 -1.93
C TRP A 111 6.99 1.21 -0.90
N LEU A 112 8.16 1.77 -0.56
CA LEU A 112 9.14 1.09 0.29
C LEU A 112 8.64 0.88 1.73
N ALA A 113 8.00 1.89 2.33
CA ALA A 113 7.50 1.78 3.70
C ALA A 113 6.36 0.74 3.86
N PRO A 114 5.31 0.72 3.02
CA PRO A 114 4.32 -0.35 3.03
C PRO A 114 4.92 -1.73 2.78
N LEU A 115 5.87 -1.84 1.84
CA LEU A 115 6.57 -3.09 1.57
C LEU A 115 7.37 -3.58 2.79
N ALA A 116 8.07 -2.68 3.49
CA ALA A 116 8.74 -3.01 4.75
C ALA A 116 7.71 -3.44 5.83
N GLY A 117 6.55 -2.78 5.89
CA GLY A 117 5.44 -3.17 6.74
C GLY A 117 4.93 -4.59 6.46
N ALA A 118 4.75 -4.96 5.19
CA ALA A 118 4.37 -6.31 4.80
C ALA A 118 5.41 -7.35 5.27
N LEU A 119 6.71 -7.05 5.12
CA LEU A 119 7.79 -7.93 5.58
C LEU A 119 7.79 -8.07 7.11
N VAL A 120 7.55 -6.99 7.85
CA VAL A 120 7.42 -7.06 9.32
C VAL A 120 6.20 -7.89 9.70
N GLY A 121 5.04 -7.64 9.09
CA GLY A 121 3.84 -8.43 9.34
C GLY A 121 4.00 -9.91 8.99
N LEU A 122 4.77 -10.23 7.95
CA LEU A 122 5.15 -11.61 7.61
C LEU A 122 6.03 -12.25 8.71
N LEU A 123 7.08 -11.55 9.15
CA LEU A 123 7.98 -12.03 10.19
C LEU A 123 7.25 -12.27 11.51
N PHE A 124 6.31 -11.39 11.86
CA PHE A 124 5.45 -11.54 13.04
C PHE A 124 4.29 -12.51 12.83
N GLY A 125 3.93 -12.83 11.58
CA GLY A 125 2.89 -13.79 11.26
C GLY A 125 3.16 -15.18 11.82
N ILE A 126 4.43 -15.60 11.84
CA ILE A 126 4.85 -16.90 12.40
C ILE A 126 4.61 -16.96 13.92
N PRO A 127 5.20 -16.08 14.77
CA PRO A 127 4.93 -16.12 16.20
C PRO A 127 3.46 -15.86 16.53
N ILE A 128 2.75 -15.04 15.74
CA ILE A 128 1.30 -14.85 15.86
C ILE A 128 0.58 -16.19 15.64
N ALA A 129 0.86 -16.88 14.54
CA ALA A 129 0.23 -18.16 14.22
C ALA A 129 0.50 -19.22 15.28
N ILE A 130 1.77 -19.37 15.72
CA ILE A 130 2.14 -20.28 16.81
C ILE A 130 1.37 -19.95 18.10
N SER A 131 1.30 -18.68 18.47
CA SER A 131 0.65 -18.27 19.73
C SER A 131 -0.85 -18.51 19.70
N VAL A 132 -1.49 -18.22 18.55
CA VAL A 132 -2.92 -18.44 18.34
C VAL A 132 -3.25 -19.93 18.37
N LEU A 133 -2.49 -20.76 17.64
CA LEU A 133 -2.69 -22.20 17.63
C LEU A 133 -2.45 -22.83 18.99
N THR A 134 -1.41 -22.38 19.71
CA THR A 134 -1.13 -22.83 21.08
C THR A 134 -2.33 -22.58 21.99
N LYS A 135 -2.96 -21.41 21.85
CA LYS A 135 -4.13 -21.04 22.64
C LYS A 135 -5.38 -21.85 22.30
N GLN A 136 -5.56 -22.21 21.02
CA GLN A 136 -6.79 -22.85 20.53
C GLN A 136 -6.75 -24.37 20.57
N ALA A 137 -5.61 -24.96 20.24
CA ALA A 137 -5.45 -26.40 20.06
C ALA A 137 -4.33 -27.00 20.93
N GLY A 138 -3.67 -26.18 21.76
CA GLY A 138 -2.58 -26.59 22.63
C GLY A 138 -1.20 -26.48 21.97
N PHE A 139 -0.16 -26.40 22.81
CA PHE A 139 1.22 -26.22 22.38
C PHE A 139 1.74 -27.35 21.49
N SER A 140 1.39 -28.60 21.82
CA SER A 140 1.78 -29.77 21.03
C SER A 140 1.27 -29.68 19.58
N THR A 141 0.03 -29.21 19.40
CA THR A 141 -0.59 -29.08 18.08
C THR A 141 0.05 -27.96 17.26
N ALA A 142 0.43 -26.85 17.90
CA ALA A 142 1.14 -25.76 17.23
C ALA A 142 2.53 -26.20 16.71
N LEU A 143 3.22 -27.07 17.45
CA LEU A 143 4.53 -27.61 17.04
C LEU A 143 4.41 -28.73 16.00
N SER A 144 3.29 -29.43 15.91
CA SER A 144 3.09 -30.49 14.92
C SER A 144 2.79 -29.95 13.51
N VAL A 145 2.48 -28.65 13.37
CA VAL A 145 2.28 -28.01 12.06
C VAL A 145 3.56 -28.09 11.24
N ASN A 146 3.43 -28.47 9.97
CA ASN A 146 4.55 -28.43 9.03
C ASN A 146 4.87 -26.99 8.61
N TRP A 147 5.60 -26.26 9.45
CA TRP A 147 5.97 -24.85 9.20
C TRP A 147 6.76 -24.64 7.90
N GLY A 148 7.50 -25.66 7.45
CA GLY A 148 8.20 -25.61 6.16
C GLY A 148 7.22 -25.52 4.99
N GLU A 149 6.18 -26.35 5.01
CA GLU A 149 5.11 -26.35 4.00
C GLU A 149 4.27 -25.08 4.06
N VAL A 150 3.94 -24.59 5.26
CA VAL A 150 3.27 -23.29 5.45
C VAL A 150 4.06 -22.15 4.79
N LEU A 151 5.39 -22.11 5.00
CA LEU A 151 6.24 -21.08 4.39
C LEU A 151 6.32 -21.22 2.87
N LEU A 152 6.46 -22.45 2.35
CA LEU A 152 6.52 -22.71 0.92
C LEU A 152 5.19 -22.36 0.22
N ALA A 153 4.05 -22.72 0.81
CA ALA A 153 2.72 -22.42 0.28
C ALA A 153 2.40 -20.92 0.35
N SER A 154 2.86 -20.23 1.40
CA SER A 154 2.69 -18.77 1.53
C SER A 154 3.56 -17.98 0.55
N GLY A 155 4.71 -18.52 0.14
CA GLY A 155 5.71 -17.86 -0.70
C GLY A 155 5.13 -17.23 -1.97
N PRO A 156 4.45 -17.99 -2.85
CA PRO A 156 3.83 -17.45 -4.06
C PRO A 156 2.85 -16.30 -3.80
N LEU A 157 2.02 -16.43 -2.76
CA LEU A 157 1.01 -15.42 -2.39
C LEU A 157 1.68 -14.14 -1.87
N LEU A 158 2.76 -14.27 -1.11
CA LEU A 158 3.55 -13.15 -0.62
C LEU A 158 4.24 -12.43 -1.78
N VAL A 159 4.90 -13.16 -2.66
CA VAL A 159 5.55 -12.58 -3.85
C VAL A 159 4.52 -11.85 -4.71
N ARG A 160 3.32 -12.44 -4.91
CA ARG A 160 2.22 -11.81 -5.63
C ARG A 160 1.76 -10.51 -4.98
N GLY A 161 1.57 -10.49 -3.67
CA GLY A 161 1.16 -9.29 -2.93
C GLY A 161 2.23 -8.18 -2.99
N LEU A 162 3.50 -8.55 -2.82
CA LEU A 162 4.63 -7.62 -2.90
C LEU A 162 4.76 -7.02 -4.30
N ALA A 163 4.67 -7.85 -5.36
CA ALA A 163 4.71 -7.39 -6.75
C ALA A 163 3.49 -6.50 -7.08
N GLY A 164 2.31 -6.87 -6.59
CA GLY A 164 1.07 -6.11 -6.73
C GLY A 164 1.12 -4.72 -6.11
N THR A 165 2.01 -4.48 -5.13
CA THR A 165 2.17 -3.15 -4.52
C THR A 165 2.64 -2.11 -5.53
N ALA A 166 3.52 -2.47 -6.47
CA ALA A 166 3.95 -1.54 -7.51
C ALA A 166 2.76 -1.13 -8.41
N LEU A 167 1.91 -2.10 -8.78
CA LEU A 167 0.68 -1.85 -9.54
C LEU A 167 -0.29 -0.97 -8.74
N LEU A 168 -0.46 -1.26 -7.45
CA LEU A 168 -1.30 -0.45 -6.57
C LEU A 168 -0.84 1.01 -6.54
N VAL A 169 0.47 1.26 -6.39
CA VAL A 169 1.03 2.61 -6.38
C VAL A 169 0.80 3.32 -7.72
N LEU A 170 0.91 2.62 -8.85
CA LEU A 170 0.59 3.19 -10.16
C LEU A 170 -0.88 3.61 -10.26
N TRP A 171 -1.81 2.76 -9.80
CA TRP A 171 -3.24 3.09 -9.80
C TRP A 171 -3.61 4.16 -8.77
N LEU A 172 -2.90 4.25 -7.65
CA LEU A 172 -3.08 5.32 -6.66
C LEU A 172 -2.39 6.63 -7.03
N SER A 173 -1.45 6.61 -7.98
CA SER A 173 -0.68 7.79 -8.39
C SER A 173 -1.53 9.02 -8.76
N PRO A 174 -2.67 8.94 -9.49
CA PRO A 174 -3.52 10.12 -9.72
C PRO A 174 -4.00 10.75 -8.41
N LEU A 175 -4.42 9.95 -7.43
CA LEU A 175 -4.88 10.45 -6.14
C LEU A 175 -3.72 11.06 -5.33
N ILE A 176 -2.60 10.35 -5.25
CA ILE A 176 -1.41 10.79 -4.52
C ILE A 176 -0.92 12.13 -5.08
N PHE A 177 -0.71 12.23 -6.39
CA PHE A 177 -0.16 13.43 -6.99
C PHE A 177 -1.15 14.60 -7.01
N VAL A 178 -2.44 14.36 -7.22
CA VAL A 178 -3.46 15.44 -7.14
C VAL A 178 -3.52 16.00 -5.72
N MET A 179 -3.51 15.15 -4.68
CA MET A 179 -3.49 15.63 -3.29
C MET A 179 -2.19 16.35 -2.94
N MET A 180 -1.04 15.85 -3.40
CA MET A 180 0.26 16.53 -3.20
C MET A 180 0.28 17.88 -3.92
N ALA A 181 -0.25 17.98 -5.14
CA ALA A 181 -0.37 19.23 -5.88
C ALA A 181 -1.29 20.20 -5.16
N ALA A 182 -2.52 19.79 -4.82
CA ALA A 182 -3.45 20.65 -4.10
C ALA A 182 -2.86 21.11 -2.76
N SER A 183 -2.20 20.22 -2.02
CA SER A 183 -1.50 20.57 -0.78
C SER A 183 -0.41 21.61 -1.01
N SER A 184 0.44 21.45 -2.03
CA SER A 184 1.54 22.39 -2.29
C SER A 184 1.06 23.79 -2.70
N TRP A 185 -0.05 23.88 -3.43
CA TRP A 185 -0.60 25.16 -3.89
C TRP A 185 -1.56 25.83 -2.89
N LEU A 186 -2.42 25.04 -2.25
CA LEU A 186 -3.53 25.53 -1.39
C LEU A 186 -3.28 25.30 0.10
N LYS A 187 -2.08 24.87 0.46
CA LYS A 187 -1.65 24.65 1.84
C LYS A 187 -2.58 23.67 2.57
N ARG A 188 -3.09 24.06 3.75
CA ARG A 188 -3.92 23.20 4.63
C ARG A 188 -5.29 22.88 4.03
N LEU A 189 -5.77 23.69 3.08
CA LEU A 189 -7.07 23.51 2.44
C LEU A 189 -7.02 22.59 1.22
N GLY A 190 -5.83 22.27 0.70
CA GLY A 190 -5.69 21.48 -0.53
C GLY A 190 -6.35 20.10 -0.45
N VAL A 191 -6.05 19.33 0.59
CA VAL A 191 -6.62 17.98 0.76
C VAL A 191 -8.15 18.03 0.99
N PRO A 192 -8.69 18.84 1.93
CA PRO A 192 -10.14 18.99 2.07
C PRO A 192 -10.83 19.42 0.77
N LEU A 193 -10.24 20.36 0.02
CA LEU A 193 -10.84 20.84 -1.23
C LEU A 193 -10.91 19.74 -2.29
N VAL A 194 -9.86 18.94 -2.46
CA VAL A 194 -9.87 17.84 -3.42
C VAL A 194 -10.88 16.76 -3.02
N LEU A 195 -10.85 16.32 -1.76
CA LEU A 195 -11.70 15.21 -1.32
C LEU A 195 -13.17 15.63 -1.21
N VAL A 196 -13.45 16.69 -0.45
CA VAL A 196 -14.83 17.15 -0.21
C VAL A 196 -15.35 17.92 -1.42
N GLY A 197 -14.59 18.89 -1.91
CA GLY A 197 -15.01 19.70 -3.07
C GLY A 197 -15.14 18.87 -4.34
N GLY A 198 -14.17 17.97 -4.61
CA GLY A 198 -14.26 17.02 -5.73
C GLY A 198 -15.43 16.05 -5.59
N GLY A 199 -15.62 15.48 -4.40
CA GLY A 199 -16.75 14.57 -4.13
C GLY A 199 -18.11 15.26 -4.32
N VAL A 200 -18.29 16.47 -3.79
CA VAL A 200 -19.51 17.27 -3.96
C VAL A 200 -19.71 17.63 -5.43
N ALA A 201 -18.67 18.07 -6.14
CA ALA A 201 -18.77 18.41 -7.56
C ALA A 201 -19.21 17.21 -8.41
N VAL A 202 -18.61 16.04 -8.21
CA VAL A 202 -19.01 14.79 -8.89
C VAL A 202 -20.44 14.40 -8.54
N ALA A 203 -20.83 14.49 -7.27
CA ALA A 203 -22.18 14.17 -6.83
C ALA A 203 -23.22 15.11 -7.46
N VAL A 204 -22.93 16.41 -7.53
CA VAL A 204 -23.80 17.42 -8.17
C VAL A 204 -23.91 17.15 -9.66
N LEU A 205 -22.80 16.89 -10.37
CA LEU A 205 -22.83 16.55 -11.79
C LEU A 205 -23.69 15.32 -12.06
N HIS A 206 -23.55 14.28 -11.25
CA HIS A 206 -24.31 13.04 -11.41
C HIS A 206 -25.80 13.21 -11.05
N LYS A 207 -26.13 13.90 -9.95
CA LYS A 207 -27.50 13.97 -9.44
C LYS A 207 -28.33 15.13 -9.99
N ALA A 208 -27.72 16.27 -10.27
CA ALA A 208 -28.42 17.48 -10.72
C ALA A 208 -28.34 17.70 -12.24
N TYR A 209 -27.25 17.26 -12.88
CA TYR A 209 -27.01 17.50 -14.31
C TYR A 209 -27.04 16.23 -15.17
N ASP A 210 -27.29 15.06 -14.58
CA ASP A 210 -27.31 13.76 -15.27
C ASP A 210 -25.99 13.43 -16.02
N VAL A 211 -24.87 13.96 -15.53
CA VAL A 211 -23.52 13.70 -16.07
C VAL A 211 -22.86 12.61 -15.23
N SER A 212 -22.94 11.36 -15.67
CA SER A 212 -22.47 10.18 -14.91
C SER A 212 -20.99 9.84 -15.08
N TRP A 213 -20.37 10.24 -16.19
CA TRP A 213 -19.00 9.80 -16.53
C TRP A 213 -17.94 10.05 -15.45
N PRO A 214 -17.92 11.15 -14.65
CA PRO A 214 -16.91 11.33 -13.61
C PRO A 214 -17.08 10.33 -12.47
N TRP A 215 -18.33 10.00 -12.14
CA TRP A 215 -18.65 9.02 -11.12
C TRP A 215 -18.25 7.61 -11.58
N GLU A 216 -18.60 7.24 -12.82
CA GLU A 216 -18.20 5.96 -13.43
C GLU A 216 -16.67 5.83 -13.52
N ALA A 217 -15.96 6.91 -13.86
CA ALA A 217 -14.50 6.92 -13.89
C ALA A 217 -13.88 6.64 -12.52
N LEU A 218 -14.43 7.23 -11.45
CA LEU A 218 -13.98 7.00 -10.07
C LEU A 218 -14.30 5.57 -9.59
N GLN A 219 -15.49 5.05 -9.87
CA GLN A 219 -15.84 3.66 -9.57
C GLN A 219 -14.92 2.67 -10.30
N GLY A 220 -14.60 2.97 -11.56
CA GLY A 220 -13.67 2.17 -12.32
C GLY A 220 -12.25 2.23 -11.74
N LEU A 221 -11.80 3.39 -11.27
CA LEU A 221 -10.51 3.53 -10.56
C LEU A 221 -10.49 2.70 -9.28
N GLU A 222 -11.53 2.82 -8.45
CA GLU A 222 -11.70 2.04 -7.21
C GLU A 222 -11.65 0.53 -7.49
N LYS A 223 -12.38 0.06 -8.51
CA LYS A 223 -12.38 -1.35 -8.90
C LYS A 223 -10.97 -1.84 -9.24
N ARG A 224 -10.18 -1.05 -9.99
CA ARG A 224 -8.81 -1.41 -10.36
C ARG A 224 -7.85 -1.39 -9.19
N ILE A 225 -7.98 -0.41 -8.29
CA ILE A 225 -7.23 -0.35 -7.02
C ILE A 225 -7.47 -1.63 -6.21
N ASN A 226 -8.73 -2.06 -6.09
CA ASN A 226 -9.09 -3.25 -5.31
C ASN A 226 -8.58 -4.55 -5.96
N SER A 227 -8.38 -4.58 -7.28
CA SER A 227 -7.90 -5.75 -8.01
C SER A 227 -6.38 -5.82 -8.21
N THR A 228 -5.59 -4.85 -7.71
CA THR A 228 -4.13 -4.85 -7.96
C THR A 228 -3.38 -5.90 -7.14
N LEU A 229 -3.78 -6.12 -5.89
CA LEU A 229 -3.12 -7.06 -4.99
C LEU A 229 -3.56 -8.49 -5.24
N ILE A 230 -4.86 -8.69 -5.48
CA ILE A 230 -5.49 -9.95 -5.88
C ILE A 230 -6.53 -9.59 -6.92
N HIS A 231 -6.40 -10.10 -8.15
CA HIS A 231 -7.32 -9.80 -9.24
C HIS A 231 -8.60 -10.64 -9.13
N ASP A 232 -8.44 -11.93 -8.83
CA ASP A 232 -9.55 -12.87 -8.65
C ASP A 232 -9.47 -13.55 -7.27
N GLY A 233 -10.16 -12.96 -6.30
CA GLY A 233 -10.24 -13.50 -4.94
C GLY A 233 -11.03 -14.81 -4.84
N HIS A 234 -11.94 -15.08 -5.78
CA HIS A 234 -12.72 -16.33 -5.77
C HIS A 234 -11.83 -17.51 -6.17
N SER A 235 -11.06 -17.38 -7.25
CA SER A 235 -10.13 -18.45 -7.63
C SER A 235 -9.00 -18.64 -6.62
N LEU A 236 -8.60 -17.61 -5.87
CA LEU A 236 -7.70 -17.79 -4.73
C LEU A 236 -8.30 -18.70 -3.66
N ALA A 237 -9.55 -18.41 -3.26
CA ALA A 237 -10.23 -19.22 -2.24
C ALA A 237 -10.39 -20.67 -2.69
N GLU A 238 -10.71 -20.89 -3.97
CA GLU A 238 -10.79 -22.23 -4.55
C GLU A 238 -9.43 -22.94 -4.59
N ALA A 239 -8.37 -22.24 -5.02
CA ALA A 239 -7.01 -22.77 -5.10
C ALA A 239 -6.47 -23.19 -3.73
N VAL A 240 -6.77 -22.40 -2.70
CA VAL A 240 -6.36 -22.67 -1.32
C VAL A 240 -7.16 -23.83 -0.71
N ASN A 241 -8.45 -23.96 -1.03
CA ASN A 241 -9.31 -25.00 -0.45
C ASN A 241 -9.15 -26.39 -1.09
N THR A 242 -8.85 -26.46 -2.38
CA THR A 242 -8.82 -27.73 -3.12
C THR A 242 -7.48 -28.45 -3.04
N ASN A 243 -6.42 -27.78 -2.55
CA ASN A 243 -5.04 -28.30 -2.45
C ASN A 243 -4.47 -28.88 -3.77
N SER A 244 -5.19 -28.69 -4.89
CA SER A 244 -4.89 -29.28 -6.21
C SER A 244 -4.38 -28.23 -7.19
N VAL A 245 -4.46 -26.96 -6.85
CA VAL A 245 -3.99 -25.85 -7.69
C VAL A 245 -2.59 -25.45 -7.25
N ASP A 246 -1.65 -25.47 -8.18
CA ASP A 246 -0.32 -24.88 -7.97
C ASP A 246 -0.46 -23.37 -7.71
N LEU A 247 -0.25 -22.96 -6.45
CA LEU A 247 -0.34 -21.57 -6.00
C LEU A 247 0.64 -20.65 -6.73
N ALA A 248 1.78 -21.17 -7.21
CA ALA A 248 2.71 -20.40 -8.03
C ALA A 248 2.13 -20.11 -9.41
N ALA A 249 1.55 -21.11 -10.07
CA ALA A 249 0.87 -20.93 -11.34
C ALA A 249 -0.36 -20.00 -11.20
N TRP A 250 -1.11 -20.11 -10.10
CA TRP A 250 -2.20 -19.16 -9.79
C TRP A 250 -1.66 -17.73 -9.66
N ALA A 251 -0.64 -17.52 -8.82
CA ALA A 251 -0.05 -16.20 -8.57
C ALA A 251 0.46 -15.53 -9.85
N LEU A 252 1.11 -16.29 -10.74
CA LEU A 252 1.58 -15.78 -12.03
C LEU A 252 0.45 -15.37 -12.95
N ARG A 253 -0.63 -16.16 -13.04
CA ARG A 253 -1.80 -15.83 -13.86
C ARG A 253 -2.53 -14.60 -13.32
N ASP A 254 -2.76 -14.54 -12.01
CA ASP A 254 -3.41 -13.39 -11.35
C ASP A 254 -2.59 -12.11 -11.53
N PHE A 255 -1.26 -12.19 -11.39
CA PHE A 255 -0.37 -11.05 -11.65
C PHE A 255 -0.41 -10.60 -13.11
N GLY A 256 -0.42 -11.55 -14.06
CA GLY A 256 -0.53 -11.26 -15.49
C GLY A 256 -1.82 -10.53 -15.84
N GLN A 257 -2.94 -10.91 -15.23
CA GLN A 257 -4.22 -10.22 -15.40
C GLN A 257 -4.18 -8.79 -14.84
N ALA A 258 -3.64 -8.61 -13.62
CA ALA A 258 -3.47 -7.29 -13.04
C ALA A 258 -2.53 -6.38 -13.86
N LEU A 259 -1.51 -6.96 -14.50
CA LEU A 259 -0.64 -6.24 -15.45
C LEU A 259 -1.37 -5.85 -16.73
N ALA A 260 -2.20 -6.74 -17.28
CA ALA A 260 -2.97 -6.47 -18.50
C ALA A 260 -3.90 -5.26 -18.33
N ASP A 261 -4.40 -5.00 -17.12
CA ASP A 261 -5.21 -3.82 -16.82
C ASP A 261 -4.48 -2.49 -17.05
N LEU A 262 -3.14 -2.47 -16.97
CA LEU A 262 -2.33 -1.28 -17.29
C LEU A 262 -2.39 -0.91 -18.77
N ALA A 263 -2.73 -1.84 -19.66
CA ALA A 263 -2.88 -1.57 -21.09
C ALA A 263 -4.24 -0.90 -21.42
N SER A 264 -5.11 -0.67 -20.44
CA SER A 264 -6.42 -0.07 -20.65
C SER A 264 -6.33 1.45 -20.95
N LEU A 265 -7.26 1.95 -21.78
CA LEU A 265 -7.41 3.39 -22.02
C LEU A 265 -7.68 4.17 -20.72
N GLN A 266 -8.36 3.53 -19.75
CA GLN A 266 -8.61 4.09 -18.44
C GLN A 266 -7.30 4.34 -17.68
N PHE A 267 -6.36 3.39 -17.72
CA PHE A 267 -5.05 3.59 -17.10
C PHE A 267 -4.30 4.76 -17.74
N VAL A 268 -4.32 4.89 -19.07
CA VAL A 268 -3.69 6.01 -19.79
C VAL A 268 -4.30 7.35 -19.35
N GLY A 269 -5.62 7.44 -19.23
CA GLY A 269 -6.30 8.64 -18.73
C GLY A 269 -5.86 9.02 -17.31
N TRP A 270 -5.84 8.06 -16.39
CA TRP A 270 -5.39 8.30 -15.01
C TRP A 270 -3.89 8.60 -14.91
N ALA A 271 -3.06 7.96 -15.75
CA ALA A 271 -1.63 8.25 -15.84
C ALA A 271 -1.39 9.67 -16.35
N ALA A 272 -2.21 10.18 -17.28
CA ALA A 272 -2.14 11.57 -17.71
C ALA A 272 -2.49 12.55 -16.58
N VAL A 273 -3.54 12.25 -15.78
CA VAL A 273 -3.90 13.03 -14.59
C VAL A 273 -2.74 13.03 -13.57
N ALA A 274 -2.18 11.85 -13.28
CA ALA A 274 -1.04 11.69 -12.39
C ALA A 274 0.19 12.48 -12.89
N GLY A 275 0.49 12.41 -14.18
CA GLY A 275 1.61 13.12 -14.81
C GLY A 275 1.45 14.64 -14.75
N ALA A 276 0.25 15.16 -15.04
CA ALA A 276 -0.06 16.59 -14.93
C ALA A 276 0.07 17.07 -13.48
N ALA A 277 -0.48 16.32 -12.51
CA ALA A 277 -0.39 16.67 -11.10
C ALA A 277 1.05 16.59 -10.58
N PHE A 278 1.83 15.58 -10.98
CA PHE A 278 3.25 15.49 -10.68
C PHE A 278 4.02 16.71 -11.22
N ALA A 279 3.76 17.10 -12.47
CA ALA A 279 4.35 18.30 -13.07
C ALA A 279 4.02 19.56 -12.25
N LEU A 280 2.77 19.71 -11.77
CA LEU A 280 2.36 20.83 -10.91
C LEU A 280 3.11 20.86 -9.57
N VAL A 281 3.36 19.71 -8.94
CA VAL A 281 4.16 19.62 -7.70
C VAL A 281 5.61 20.03 -7.98
N VAL A 282 6.19 19.50 -9.06
CA VAL A 282 7.57 19.79 -9.47
C VAL A 282 7.75 21.27 -9.80
N MET A 283 6.83 21.86 -10.56
CA MET A 283 6.84 23.29 -10.90
C MET A 283 6.76 24.17 -9.65
N LYS A 284 5.88 23.81 -8.69
CA LYS A 284 5.76 24.56 -7.43
C LYS A 284 7.05 24.50 -6.62
N ARG A 285 7.63 23.30 -6.48
CA ARG A 285 8.90 23.09 -5.77
C ARG A 285 10.05 23.84 -6.43
N ALA A 286 10.14 23.84 -7.76
CA ALA A 286 11.19 24.54 -8.50
C ALA A 286 11.18 26.06 -8.28
N ARG A 287 10.05 26.63 -7.86
CA ARG A 287 9.88 28.07 -7.56
C ARG A 287 10.12 28.41 -6.08
N GLY A 288 10.64 27.49 -5.28
CA GLY A 288 10.88 27.71 -3.85
C GLY A 288 9.69 27.43 -2.94
N GLY A 289 8.60 26.85 -3.46
CA GLY A 289 7.45 26.44 -2.66
C GLY A 289 6.20 27.29 -2.79
#